data_AF-A0A7W1B8S8-F1
#
_entry.id   AF-A0A7W1B8S8-F1
#
_cell.length_a   1.000
_cell.length_b   1.000
_cell.length_c   1.000
_cell.angle_alpha   90.00
_cell.angle_beta   90.00
_cell.angle_gamma   90.00
#
_symmetry.space_group_name_H-M   'P 1'
#
loop_
_entity.id
_entity.type
_entity.pdbx_description
1 polymer ?
#
loop_
_entity_poly.entity_id
_entity_poly.type
_entity_poly.pdbx_seq_one_letter_code
_entity_poly.pdbx_strand_id
1 'polypeptide(L)'
;VEPEYDEPEYDEPEYDDPADDPADDTDDADDPFGIELETRDLPVLASKASTRELPHVDRRPARATEPPLGAAPTRDLGLRPQRAATEEEATGQLDLQKFRNPAMAEGTKSVVLPFDPADALAAQILDDVDEGIPSTEPKDDRTRRRIQALLERAGSWNRTGECDKAVTAVDLALSEDPASTLAQKLIHRNRDTITTVFQGFLGDLQRQPMLSRPLHELSNTAISPRAAFLLSRIDGVLSLDEILDVSGMPRLEAYRYLCQLFLRGILR
;
A
#
# COMPACT_ATOMS: atom_id res chain seq x y z
N VAL A 1 -58.81 21.27 -16.93
CA VAL A 1 -57.77 21.91 -17.77
C VAL A 1 -56.48 21.24 -17.37
N GLU A 2 -56.20 20.10 -17.99
CA GLU A 2 -54.94 19.38 -17.80
C GLU A 2 -53.91 20.00 -18.75
N PRO A 3 -52.67 20.24 -18.31
CA PRO A 3 -51.63 20.74 -19.19
C PRO A 3 -51.16 19.58 -20.09
N GLU A 4 -51.42 19.77 -21.39
CA GLU A 4 -50.90 18.99 -22.50
C GLU A 4 -49.37 19.20 -22.55
N TYR A 5 -48.61 18.12 -22.33
CA TYR A 5 -47.16 18.15 -22.43
C TYR A 5 -46.77 17.87 -23.87
N ASP A 6 -46.30 18.90 -24.58
CA ASP A 6 -45.60 18.76 -25.85
C ASP A 6 -44.27 18.04 -25.60
N GLU A 7 -44.13 16.84 -26.16
CA GLU A 7 -42.86 16.10 -26.16
C GLU A 7 -41.89 16.78 -27.14
N PRO A 8 -40.66 17.14 -26.71
CA PRO A 8 -39.66 17.67 -27.62
C PRO A 8 -39.17 16.56 -28.55
N GLU A 9 -39.27 16.83 -29.85
CA GLU A 9 -38.73 16.04 -30.94
C GLU A 9 -37.19 16.01 -30.81
N TYR A 10 -36.63 14.83 -30.49
CA TYR A 10 -35.20 14.63 -30.41
C TYR A 10 -34.67 14.34 -31.83
N ASP A 11 -33.94 15.30 -32.40
CA ASP A 11 -33.08 15.05 -33.57
C ASP A 11 -31.99 14.03 -33.17
N GLU A 12 -32.06 12.83 -33.73
CA GLU A 12 -31.01 11.82 -33.56
C GLU A 12 -29.72 12.30 -34.24
N PRO A 13 -28.58 12.34 -33.53
CA PRO A 13 -27.31 12.65 -34.16
C PRO A 13 -26.89 11.50 -35.08
N GLU A 14 -26.68 11.85 -36.34
CA GLU A 14 -26.12 11.01 -37.40
C GLU A 14 -24.72 10.53 -36.96
N TYR A 15 -24.59 9.24 -36.65
CA TYR A 15 -23.30 8.64 -36.35
C TYR A 15 -22.54 8.42 -37.66
N ASP A 16 -21.54 9.27 -37.91
CA ASP A 16 -20.54 9.03 -38.95
C ASP A 16 -19.82 7.70 -38.66
N ASP A 17 -20.01 6.75 -39.59
CA ASP A 17 -19.41 5.43 -39.62
C ASP A 17 -17.90 5.57 -39.97
N PRO A 18 -16.96 5.31 -39.03
CA PRO A 18 -15.55 5.35 -39.37
C PRO A 18 -15.21 4.11 -40.20
N ALA A 19 -15.16 4.34 -41.51
CA ALA A 19 -14.69 3.39 -42.51
C ALA A 19 -13.33 2.79 -42.13
N ASP A 20 -13.29 1.45 -42.25
CA ASP A 20 -12.17 0.59 -42.65
C ASP A 20 -10.81 1.29 -42.84
N ASP A 21 -9.90 1.09 -41.89
CA ASP A 21 -8.46 1.27 -42.10
C ASP A 21 -7.83 -0.10 -42.39
N PRO A 22 -7.44 -0.39 -43.66
CA PRO A 22 -6.88 -1.68 -44.03
C PRO A 22 -5.43 -1.80 -43.54
N ALA A 23 -5.15 -2.92 -42.88
CA ALA A 23 -3.86 -3.57 -42.66
C ALA A 23 -2.62 -2.87 -43.26
N ASP A 24 -1.83 -2.26 -42.38
CA ASP A 24 -0.45 -1.88 -42.66
C ASP A 24 0.44 -3.13 -42.59
N ASP A 25 0.60 -3.79 -43.73
CA ASP A 25 1.65 -4.78 -44.01
C ASP A 25 3.01 -4.06 -43.98
N THR A 26 3.67 -4.09 -42.82
CA THR A 26 5.11 -3.83 -42.70
C THR A 26 5.86 -5.15 -42.56
N ASP A 27 5.95 -5.84 -43.70
CA ASP A 27 7.08 -6.72 -44.00
C ASP A 27 8.35 -5.87 -44.25
N ASP A 28 9.49 -6.52 -44.01
CA ASP A 28 10.85 -6.16 -44.42
C ASP A 28 11.77 -5.40 -43.43
N ALA A 29 12.68 -6.22 -42.90
CA ALA A 29 14.13 -6.04 -42.99
C ALA A 29 14.77 -4.95 -42.11
N ASP A 30 15.33 -5.39 -40.98
CA ASP A 30 16.79 -5.42 -40.77
C ASP A 30 17.05 -5.62 -39.28
N ASP A 31 17.45 -6.84 -38.91
CA ASP A 31 17.92 -7.18 -37.56
C ASP A 31 19.46 -7.22 -37.58
N PRO A 32 20.18 -6.16 -37.17
CA PRO A 32 21.64 -6.11 -37.22
C PRO A 32 22.32 -6.73 -35.99
N PHE A 33 21.59 -7.39 -35.08
CA PHE A 33 22.20 -8.01 -33.90
C PHE A 33 22.51 -9.49 -34.12
N GLY A 34 23.53 -9.73 -34.96
CA GLY A 34 24.31 -10.96 -34.93
C GLY A 34 25.02 -11.12 -33.60
N ILE A 35 24.38 -11.81 -32.65
CA ILE A 35 25.02 -12.30 -31.43
C ILE A 35 25.42 -13.74 -31.73
N GLU A 36 26.71 -13.94 -32.00
CA GLU A 36 27.33 -15.26 -32.09
C GLU A 36 27.09 -16.04 -30.79
N LEU A 37 26.22 -17.04 -30.84
CA LEU A 37 26.13 -18.08 -29.81
C LEU A 37 27.36 -18.97 -29.95
N GLU A 38 28.44 -18.59 -29.25
CA GLU A 38 29.61 -19.43 -29.03
C GLU A 38 29.19 -20.64 -28.18
N THR A 39 28.85 -21.73 -28.88
CA THR A 39 28.62 -23.06 -28.33
C THR A 39 29.88 -23.53 -27.60
N ARG A 40 29.87 -23.42 -26.26
CA ARG A 40 30.84 -24.10 -25.41
C ARG A 40 30.25 -25.40 -24.91
N ASP A 41 30.89 -26.47 -25.36
CA ASP A 41 30.75 -27.85 -24.89
C ASP A 41 30.73 -27.92 -23.35
N LEU A 42 29.58 -28.31 -22.80
CA LEU A 42 29.48 -28.79 -21.43
C LEU A 42 29.32 -30.31 -21.43
N PRO A 43 30.13 -31.05 -20.66
CA PRO A 43 30.09 -32.51 -20.65
C PRO A 43 28.83 -33.03 -19.97
N VAL A 44 28.14 -33.90 -20.71
CA VAL A 44 27.07 -34.77 -20.26
C VAL A 44 27.57 -35.66 -19.13
N LEU A 45 27.19 -35.34 -17.88
CA LEU A 45 27.27 -36.27 -16.77
C LEU A 45 25.89 -36.89 -16.51
N ALA A 46 25.69 -38.03 -17.15
CA ALA A 46 24.71 -39.01 -16.76
C ALA A 46 24.96 -39.47 -15.31
N SER A 47 23.96 -39.36 -14.44
CA SER A 47 23.91 -40.13 -13.20
C SER A 47 22.48 -40.35 -12.73
N LYS A 48 21.97 -41.49 -13.19
CA LYS A 48 21.28 -42.53 -12.41
C LYS A 48 20.10 -42.10 -11.52
N ALA A 49 18.94 -42.52 -12.02
CA ALA A 49 17.76 -42.94 -11.27
C ALA A 49 18.10 -43.53 -9.89
N SER A 50 17.40 -43.02 -8.88
CA SER A 50 17.18 -43.74 -7.62
C SER A 50 15.72 -43.60 -7.22
N THR A 51 14.91 -44.43 -7.86
CA THR A 51 13.60 -44.88 -7.37
C THR A 51 13.75 -45.34 -5.92
N ARG A 52 13.04 -44.71 -4.99
CA ARG A 52 12.83 -45.28 -3.66
C ARG A 52 11.34 -45.26 -3.34
N GLU A 53 10.77 -46.45 -3.43
CA GLU A 53 9.44 -46.82 -3.00
C GLU A 53 9.27 -46.63 -1.47
N LEU A 54 8.13 -46.04 -1.10
CA LEU A 54 7.15 -46.41 -0.04
C LEU A 54 7.65 -46.62 1.43
N PRO A 55 6.86 -46.19 2.46
CA PRO A 55 5.55 -46.79 2.71
C PRO A 55 4.39 -45.83 3.01
N HIS A 56 3.29 -46.24 2.38
CA HIS A 56 1.89 -46.07 2.75
C HIS A 56 1.67 -46.35 4.25
N VAL A 57 1.15 -45.36 4.99
CA VAL A 57 0.59 -45.58 6.33
C VAL A 57 -0.91 -45.30 6.26
N ASP A 58 -1.66 -46.38 6.07
CA ASP A 58 -3.07 -46.49 6.41
C ASP A 58 -3.26 -46.26 7.91
N ARG A 59 -3.96 -45.18 8.30
CA ARG A 59 -4.71 -45.16 9.57
C ARG A 59 -6.07 -44.48 9.39
N ARG A 60 -7.06 -45.36 9.22
CA ARG A 60 -8.50 -45.11 9.40
C ARG A 60 -8.85 -44.65 10.83
N PRO A 61 -10.07 -44.10 11.02
CA PRO A 61 -10.37 -43.13 12.08
C PRO A 61 -10.81 -43.79 13.39
N ALA A 62 -10.41 -43.20 14.51
CA ALA A 62 -10.99 -43.48 15.82
C ALA A 62 -12.15 -42.53 16.09
N ARG A 63 -13.35 -43.13 16.12
CA ARG A 63 -14.62 -42.59 16.58
C ARG A 63 -14.66 -42.72 18.10
N ALA A 64 -14.79 -41.60 18.83
CA ALA A 64 -15.12 -41.51 20.25
C ALA A 64 -15.03 -40.02 20.64
N THR A 65 -15.91 -39.34 21.37
CA THR A 65 -17.21 -39.62 22.01
C THR A 65 -17.68 -38.23 22.41
N GLU A 66 -18.91 -37.84 22.07
CA GLU A 66 -19.53 -36.62 22.61
C GLU A 66 -19.74 -36.78 24.12
N PRO A 67 -19.33 -35.83 24.97
CA PRO A 67 -19.89 -35.66 26.29
C PRO A 67 -21.09 -34.69 26.26
N PRO A 68 -22.06 -34.89 27.17
CA PRO A 68 -23.43 -34.41 27.03
C PRO A 68 -23.62 -32.94 27.38
N LEU A 69 -24.71 -32.41 26.80
CA LEU A 69 -25.42 -31.19 27.14
C LEU A 69 -25.50 -30.96 28.66
N GLY A 70 -24.65 -30.06 29.16
CA GLY A 70 -24.75 -29.48 30.48
C GLY A 70 -25.58 -28.20 30.42
N ALA A 71 -26.80 -28.28 30.94
CA ALA A 71 -27.71 -27.17 31.13
C ALA A 71 -27.06 -26.05 31.96
N ALA A 72 -26.88 -24.87 31.38
CA ALA A 72 -26.54 -23.67 32.12
C ALA A 72 -27.79 -23.17 32.89
N PRO A 73 -27.70 -22.95 34.21
CA PRO A 73 -28.81 -22.46 35.00
C PRO A 73 -29.11 -20.99 34.67
N THR A 74 -30.37 -20.74 34.29
CA THR A 74 -31.01 -19.43 34.22
C THR A 74 -30.84 -18.71 35.56
N ARG A 75 -29.89 -17.77 35.60
CA ARG A 75 -29.73 -16.85 36.72
C ARG A 75 -30.75 -15.73 36.59
N ASP A 76 -31.86 -15.96 37.26
CA ASP A 76 -32.93 -15.04 37.60
C ASP A 76 -32.35 -13.75 38.23
N LEU A 77 -32.15 -12.71 37.41
CA LEU A 77 -31.85 -11.36 37.90
C LEU A 77 -33.19 -10.64 38.08
N GLY A 78 -33.71 -10.77 39.30
CA GLY A 78 -34.91 -10.14 39.78
C GLY A 78 -34.92 -8.64 39.53
N LEU A 79 -35.73 -8.24 38.56
CA LEU A 79 -36.27 -6.90 38.46
C LEU A 79 -37.36 -6.75 39.51
N ARG A 80 -37.09 -6.01 40.59
CA ARG A 80 -38.14 -5.29 41.30
C ARG A 80 -37.74 -3.87 41.66
N PRO A 81 -38.74 -2.96 41.74
CA PRO A 81 -38.56 -1.53 41.60
C PRO A 81 -38.44 -0.85 42.96
N GLN A 82 -37.67 0.23 43.04
CA GLN A 82 -37.85 1.21 44.11
C GLN A 82 -37.65 2.63 43.56
N ARG A 83 -38.76 3.37 43.63
CA ARG A 83 -38.85 4.82 43.46
C ARG A 83 -38.47 5.53 44.76
N ALA A 84 -38.14 6.81 44.58
CA ALA A 84 -38.05 7.90 45.55
C ALA A 84 -36.72 7.97 46.32
N ALA A 85 -36.10 9.13 46.56
CA ALA A 85 -36.27 10.51 46.11
C ALA A 85 -35.08 11.30 46.71
N THR A 86 -34.71 12.44 46.09
CA THR A 86 -33.92 13.59 46.63
C THR A 86 -32.48 13.26 47.08
N GLU A 87 -31.42 13.96 46.67
CA GLU A 87 -31.09 15.38 46.78
C GLU A 87 -30.03 15.70 45.69
N GLU A 88 -30.19 16.73 44.86
CA GLU A 88 -29.56 18.05 45.02
C GLU A 88 -28.03 18.02 45.18
N GLU A 89 -27.31 17.88 44.06
CA GLU A 89 -25.92 18.33 43.98
C GLU A 89 -25.65 18.98 42.61
N ALA A 90 -25.36 20.27 42.68
CA ALA A 90 -25.05 21.13 41.56
C ALA A 90 -23.60 20.90 41.11
N THR A 91 -23.38 20.46 39.86
CA THR A 91 -22.13 20.73 39.16
C THR A 91 -22.26 20.55 37.65
N GLY A 92 -21.98 21.63 36.91
CA GLY A 92 -21.33 21.55 35.60
C GLY A 92 -22.21 21.15 34.41
N GLN A 93 -23.08 22.06 33.97
CA GLN A 93 -23.62 22.06 32.62
C GLN A 93 -22.48 22.42 31.65
N LEU A 94 -21.78 21.40 31.14
CA LEU A 94 -20.82 21.54 30.04
C LEU A 94 -21.52 21.20 28.72
N ASP A 95 -21.63 22.23 27.89
CA ASP A 95 -22.14 22.23 26.52
C ASP A 95 -21.55 21.08 25.68
N LEU A 96 -22.41 20.11 25.33
CA LEU A 96 -22.10 18.99 24.42
C LEU A 96 -22.60 19.23 22.99
N GLN A 97 -22.78 20.50 22.60
CA GLN A 97 -23.20 20.87 21.24
C GLN A 97 -22.21 21.85 20.59
N LYS A 98 -20.99 21.38 20.30
CA LYS A 98 -20.08 22.08 19.36
C LYS A 98 -18.92 21.24 18.82
N PHE A 99 -19.18 20.01 18.40
CA PHE A 99 -18.28 19.31 17.47
C PHE A 99 -19.09 18.59 16.40
N ARG A 100 -19.81 19.39 15.60
CA ARG A 100 -20.25 18.98 14.27
C ARG A 100 -19.30 19.65 13.29
N ASN A 101 -18.58 18.81 12.54
CA ASN A 101 -17.64 19.16 11.48
C ASN A 101 -18.15 20.29 10.57
N PRO A 102 -17.21 21.00 9.95
CA PRO A 102 -17.15 20.83 8.50
C PRO A 102 -15.77 20.43 8.00
N ALA A 103 -15.81 19.72 6.88
CA ALA A 103 -14.75 19.45 5.93
C ALA A 103 -13.57 20.44 5.94
N MET A 104 -12.36 19.90 6.11
CA MET A 104 -11.17 20.31 5.36
C MET A 104 -10.32 19.07 5.12
N ALA A 105 -10.53 18.47 3.95
CA ALA A 105 -9.48 17.78 3.26
C ALA A 105 -8.59 18.86 2.63
N GLU A 106 -7.40 19.10 3.17
CA GLU A 106 -6.21 19.49 2.39
C GLU A 106 -5.00 19.68 3.30
N GLY A 107 -3.96 18.89 3.01
CA GLY A 107 -2.59 19.16 3.44
C GLY A 107 -2.29 18.94 4.91
N THR A 108 -2.17 17.68 5.34
CA THR A 108 -1.23 17.35 6.43
C THR A 108 0.19 17.63 5.93
N LYS A 109 0.56 18.91 5.84
CA LYS A 109 1.96 19.31 5.77
C LYS A 109 2.55 18.95 7.12
N SER A 110 3.12 17.75 7.17
CA SER A 110 4.14 17.36 8.14
C SER A 110 4.95 18.59 8.50
N VAL A 111 4.97 18.96 9.78
CA VAL A 111 5.88 19.98 10.28
C VAL A 111 7.28 19.40 10.08
N VAL A 112 7.93 19.80 9.00
CA VAL A 112 9.25 19.37 8.57
C VAL A 112 10.24 19.77 9.66
N LEU A 113 10.80 18.78 10.34
CA LEU A 113 12.04 19.00 11.10
C LEU A 113 13.12 19.39 10.08
N PRO A 114 13.93 20.43 10.33
CA PRO A 114 14.68 21.10 9.28
C PRO A 114 15.75 20.27 8.56
N PHE A 115 16.05 19.03 8.96
CA PHE A 115 17.00 18.15 8.27
C PHE A 115 16.74 16.66 8.56
N ASP A 116 15.62 16.10 8.09
CA ASP A 116 15.52 14.63 7.96
C ASP A 116 16.34 14.22 6.72
N PRO A 117 17.35 13.34 6.83
CA PRO A 117 18.13 12.88 5.67
C PRO A 117 17.25 12.25 4.59
N ALA A 118 16.12 11.64 4.97
CA ALA A 118 15.17 11.08 4.01
C ALA A 118 14.50 12.18 3.17
N ASP A 119 14.18 13.33 3.78
CA ASP A 119 13.56 14.47 3.09
C ASP A 119 14.55 15.16 2.14
N ALA A 120 15.83 15.26 2.54
CA ALA A 120 16.89 15.80 1.68
C ALA A 120 17.11 14.92 0.43
N LEU A 121 17.12 13.59 0.60
CA LEU A 121 17.19 12.66 -0.52
C LEU A 121 15.97 12.76 -1.43
N ALA A 122 14.77 12.90 -0.85
CA ALA A 122 13.55 13.07 -1.60
C ALA A 122 13.59 14.34 -2.49
N ALA A 123 14.05 15.46 -1.93
CA ALA A 123 14.21 16.71 -2.69
C ALA A 123 15.20 16.55 -3.86
N GLN A 124 16.35 15.92 -3.62
CA GLN A 124 17.33 15.66 -4.68
C GLN A 124 16.75 14.79 -5.81
N ILE A 125 16.05 13.71 -5.47
CA ILE A 125 15.43 12.84 -6.47
C ILE A 125 14.40 13.60 -7.31
N LEU A 126 13.60 14.47 -6.67
CA LEU A 126 12.62 15.28 -7.39
C LEU A 126 13.28 16.27 -8.34
N ASP A 127 14.33 16.98 -7.90
CA ASP A 127 15.08 17.90 -8.75
C ASP A 127 15.69 17.17 -9.96
N ASP A 128 16.27 15.98 -9.75
CA ASP A 128 16.82 15.14 -10.83
C ASP A 128 15.75 14.60 -11.79
N VAL A 129 14.51 14.42 -11.34
CA VAL A 129 13.38 13.99 -12.20
C VAL A 129 12.82 15.19 -12.97
N ASP A 130 12.80 16.35 -12.33
CA ASP A 130 12.25 17.58 -12.87
C ASP A 130 13.25 18.35 -13.77
N GLU A 131 14.52 17.92 -13.81
CA GLU A 131 15.56 18.46 -14.69
C GLU A 131 15.19 18.29 -16.17
N GLY A 132 15.11 19.42 -16.88
CA GLY A 132 14.78 19.44 -18.32
C GLY A 132 13.28 19.40 -18.64
N ILE A 133 12.39 19.57 -17.65
CA ILE A 133 10.94 19.64 -17.89
C ILE A 133 10.56 21.02 -18.48
N PRO A 134 9.91 21.07 -19.66
CA PRO A 134 9.31 22.30 -20.17
C PRO A 134 8.09 22.68 -19.32
N SER A 135 8.10 23.88 -18.74
CA SER A 135 7.06 24.33 -17.79
C SER A 135 5.65 24.49 -18.38
N THR A 136 5.48 24.31 -19.69
CA THR A 136 4.23 24.55 -20.45
C THR A 136 3.34 23.31 -20.64
N GLU A 137 3.73 22.13 -20.13
CA GLU A 137 2.92 20.91 -20.25
C GLU A 137 1.68 20.92 -19.32
N PRO A 138 0.58 20.24 -19.68
CA PRO A 138 -0.59 20.11 -18.82
C PRO A 138 -0.28 19.26 -17.58
N LYS A 139 -0.98 19.54 -16.48
CA LYS A 139 -0.73 18.93 -15.16
C LYS A 139 -0.79 17.40 -15.20
N ASP A 140 -1.74 16.82 -15.94
CA ASP A 140 -1.92 15.36 -15.99
C ASP A 140 -0.77 14.65 -16.71
N ASP A 141 -0.23 15.25 -17.78
CA ASP A 141 0.93 14.71 -18.49
C ASP A 141 2.19 14.79 -17.61
N ARG A 142 2.33 15.88 -16.84
CA ARG A 142 3.40 16.01 -15.83
C ARG A 142 3.33 14.91 -14.79
N THR A 143 2.16 14.73 -14.16
CA THR A 143 1.93 13.71 -13.14
C THR A 143 2.23 12.32 -13.69
N ARG A 144 1.73 12.02 -14.91
CA ARG A 144 2.00 10.75 -15.60
C ARG A 144 3.49 10.50 -15.77
N ARG A 145 4.20 11.48 -16.35
CA ARG A 145 5.63 11.40 -16.63
C ARG A 145 6.43 11.22 -15.34
N ARG A 146 6.12 12.00 -14.31
CA ARG A 146 6.82 11.99 -13.02
C ARG A 146 6.67 10.64 -12.32
N ILE A 147 5.44 10.12 -12.22
CA ILE A 147 5.18 8.80 -11.64
C ILE A 147 5.93 7.72 -12.42
N GLN A 148 5.88 7.76 -13.76
CA GLN A 148 6.55 6.75 -14.58
C GLN A 148 8.08 6.80 -14.43
N ALA A 149 8.67 8.00 -14.46
CA ALA A 149 10.11 8.19 -14.27
C ALA A 149 10.58 7.75 -12.88
N LEU A 150 9.82 8.07 -11.83
CA LEU A 150 10.11 7.64 -10.46
C LEU A 150 10.07 6.11 -10.32
N LEU A 151 9.04 5.46 -10.87
CA LEU A 151 8.90 4.00 -10.79
C LEU A 151 9.97 3.26 -11.61
N GLU A 152 10.34 3.79 -12.77
CA GLU A 152 11.42 3.23 -13.59
C GLU A 152 12.78 3.34 -12.88
N ARG A 153 13.09 4.52 -12.32
CA ARG A 153 14.30 4.74 -11.50
C ARG A 153 14.31 3.87 -10.25
N ALA A 154 13.18 3.74 -9.57
CA ALA A 154 13.10 2.84 -8.41
C ALA A 154 13.41 1.39 -8.78
N GLY A 155 12.91 0.91 -9.93
CA GLY A 155 13.22 -0.42 -10.44
C GLY A 155 14.68 -0.60 -10.84
N SER A 156 15.36 0.43 -11.35
CA SER A 156 16.79 0.37 -11.63
C SER A 156 17.62 0.38 -10.33
N TRP A 157 17.34 1.27 -9.39
CA TRP A 157 18.03 1.34 -8.10
C TRP A 157 17.87 0.08 -7.25
N ASN A 158 16.68 -0.55 -7.27
CA ASN A 158 16.46 -1.82 -6.58
C ASN A 158 17.35 -2.94 -7.14
N ARG A 159 17.64 -2.94 -8.45
CA ARG A 159 18.55 -3.92 -9.08
C ARG A 159 20.02 -3.65 -8.80
N THR A 160 20.41 -2.39 -8.62
CA THR A 160 21.80 -2.02 -8.27
C THR A 160 22.09 -2.13 -6.77
N GLY A 161 21.06 -2.37 -5.95
CA GLY A 161 21.18 -2.48 -4.48
C GLY A 161 21.09 -1.14 -3.75
N GLU A 162 20.74 -0.05 -4.43
CA GLU A 162 20.48 1.27 -3.83
C GLU A 162 19.04 1.34 -3.29
N CYS A 163 18.71 0.45 -2.34
CA CYS A 163 17.35 0.25 -1.87
C CYS A 163 16.76 1.49 -1.19
N ASP A 164 17.57 2.29 -0.49
CA ASP A 164 17.13 3.54 0.15
C ASP A 164 16.51 4.51 -0.87
N LYS A 165 17.24 4.77 -1.98
CA LYS A 165 16.78 5.65 -3.05
C LYS A 165 15.56 5.09 -3.76
N ALA A 166 15.54 3.77 -3.99
CA ALA A 166 14.42 3.08 -4.61
C ALA A 166 13.12 3.28 -3.81
N VAL A 167 13.17 3.08 -2.49
CA VAL A 167 12.02 3.29 -1.60
C VAL A 167 11.58 4.75 -1.61
N THR A 168 12.51 5.71 -1.52
CA THR A 168 12.17 7.14 -1.54
C THR A 168 11.51 7.52 -2.86
N ALA A 169 11.99 7.06 -4.02
CA ALA A 169 11.33 7.32 -5.30
C ALA A 169 9.93 6.72 -5.39
N VAL A 170 9.72 5.51 -4.88
CA VAL A 170 8.39 4.90 -4.81
C VAL A 170 7.46 5.70 -3.91
N ASP A 171 7.95 6.14 -2.74
CA ASP A 171 7.16 6.95 -1.81
C ASP A 171 6.73 8.29 -2.43
N LEU A 172 7.65 8.92 -3.18
CA LEU A 172 7.35 10.12 -3.97
C LEU A 172 6.29 9.83 -5.03
N ALA A 173 6.41 8.73 -5.78
CA ALA A 173 5.43 8.36 -6.80
C ALA A 173 4.03 8.09 -6.21
N LEU A 174 3.96 7.48 -5.02
CA LEU A 174 2.71 7.24 -4.29
C LEU A 174 2.12 8.50 -3.63
N SER A 175 2.92 9.54 -3.47
CA SER A 175 2.50 10.84 -2.94
C SER A 175 2.06 11.80 -4.04
N GLU A 176 2.37 11.49 -5.30
CA GLU A 176 2.04 12.31 -6.45
C GLU A 176 0.53 12.23 -6.75
N ASP A 177 -0.15 13.36 -6.57
CA ASP A 177 -1.59 13.56 -6.79
C ASP A 177 -2.49 12.34 -6.50
N PRO A 178 -2.67 11.96 -5.22
CA PRO A 178 -3.44 10.77 -4.85
C PRO A 178 -4.93 10.85 -5.22
N ALA A 179 -5.44 12.06 -5.49
CA ALA A 179 -6.82 12.28 -5.93
C ALA A 179 -7.01 12.03 -7.43
N SER A 180 -5.93 12.02 -8.22
CA SER A 180 -5.99 11.80 -9.66
C SER A 180 -6.26 10.33 -9.98
N THR A 181 -7.29 10.09 -10.81
CA THR A 181 -7.64 8.75 -11.31
C THR A 181 -6.51 8.17 -12.16
N LEU A 182 -5.78 9.02 -12.89
CA LEU A 182 -4.63 8.64 -13.69
C LEU A 182 -3.51 8.10 -12.79
N ALA A 183 -3.16 8.83 -11.73
CA ALA A 183 -2.12 8.42 -10.78
C ALA A 183 -2.47 7.05 -10.15
N GLN A 184 -3.72 6.89 -9.70
CA GLN A 184 -4.20 5.62 -9.15
C GLN A 184 -4.09 4.46 -10.15
N LYS A 185 -4.44 4.68 -11.43
CA LYS A 185 -4.32 3.66 -12.49
C LYS A 185 -2.87 3.26 -12.73
N LEU A 186 -1.94 4.22 -12.76
CA LEU A 186 -0.51 3.95 -12.93
C LEU A 186 0.08 3.18 -11.75
N ILE A 187 -0.27 3.58 -10.52
CA ILE A 187 0.16 2.90 -9.30
C ILE A 187 -0.37 1.46 -9.29
N HIS A 188 -1.64 1.26 -9.64
CA HIS A 188 -2.23 -0.07 -9.69
C HIS A 188 -1.54 -0.97 -10.71
N ARG A 189 -1.24 -0.45 -11.91
CA ARG A 189 -0.51 -1.20 -12.97
C ARG A 189 0.90 -1.62 -12.52
N ASN A 190 1.56 -0.80 -11.71
CA ASN A 190 2.94 -1.05 -11.28
C ASN A 190 3.04 -1.58 -9.84
N ARG A 191 1.92 -2.08 -9.29
CA ARG A 191 1.83 -2.52 -7.89
C ARG A 191 2.87 -3.60 -7.54
N ASP A 192 3.13 -4.52 -8.45
CA ASP A 192 4.07 -5.62 -8.22
C ASP A 192 5.51 -5.11 -8.13
N THR A 193 5.90 -4.18 -9.00
CA THR A 193 7.20 -3.50 -8.95
C THR A 193 7.37 -2.75 -7.63
N ILE A 194 6.35 -1.97 -7.23
CA ILE A 194 6.34 -1.23 -5.96
C ILE A 194 6.51 -2.18 -4.77
N THR A 195 5.75 -3.28 -4.77
CA THR A 195 5.82 -4.28 -3.71
C THR A 195 7.20 -4.94 -3.65
N THR A 196 7.78 -5.24 -4.81
CA THR A 196 9.13 -5.83 -4.92
C THR A 196 10.21 -4.89 -4.37
N VAL A 197 10.10 -3.58 -4.64
CA VAL A 197 11.04 -2.58 -4.10
C VAL A 197 10.94 -2.52 -2.57
N PHE A 198 9.72 -2.46 -2.01
CA PHE A 198 9.55 -2.43 -0.55
C PHE A 198 10.00 -3.72 0.13
N GLN A 199 9.69 -4.88 -0.46
CA GLN A 199 10.16 -6.17 0.07
C GLN A 199 11.67 -6.32 -0.03
N GLY A 200 12.27 -5.90 -1.15
CA GLY A 200 13.72 -5.87 -1.33
C GLY A 200 14.44 -5.00 -0.30
N PHE A 201 13.82 -3.88 0.10
CA PHE A 201 14.33 -3.01 1.15
C PHE A 201 14.20 -3.60 2.55
N LEU A 202 13.03 -4.13 2.91
CA LEU A 202 12.81 -4.73 4.24
C LEU A 202 13.58 -6.04 4.44
N GLY A 203 13.86 -6.76 3.34
CA GLY A 203 14.55 -8.04 3.38
C GLY A 203 13.70 -9.14 4.02
N ASP A 204 14.23 -9.76 5.06
CA ASP A 204 13.56 -10.88 5.74
C ASP A 204 12.37 -10.40 6.58
N LEU A 205 11.15 -10.76 6.14
CA LEU A 205 9.91 -10.41 6.83
C LEU A 205 9.71 -11.19 8.15
N GLN A 206 10.46 -12.26 8.39
CA GLN A 206 10.42 -13.00 9.66
C GLN A 206 11.23 -12.31 10.76
N ARG A 207 11.99 -11.26 10.42
CA ARG A 207 12.75 -10.49 11.39
C ARG A 207 11.82 -9.70 12.31
N GLN A 208 12.20 -9.63 13.59
CA GLN A 208 11.54 -8.80 14.59
C GLN A 208 12.14 -7.39 14.56
N PRO A 209 11.38 -6.35 14.17
CA PRO A 209 11.86 -4.98 14.22
C PRO A 209 11.99 -4.53 15.68
N MET A 210 13.03 -3.75 15.97
CA MET A 210 13.19 -3.12 17.29
C MET A 210 13.12 -1.61 17.17
N LEU A 211 12.55 -0.96 18.19
CA LEU A 211 12.62 0.49 18.31
C LEU A 211 14.05 0.93 18.63
N SER A 212 14.58 1.87 17.86
CA SER A 212 15.88 2.49 18.11
C SER A 212 15.84 3.44 19.31
N ARG A 213 14.68 4.06 19.57
CA ARG A 213 14.43 5.00 20.68
C ARG A 213 13.08 4.72 21.33
N PRO A 214 12.90 4.98 22.63
CA PRO A 214 11.64 4.74 23.30
C PRO A 214 10.53 5.67 22.77
N LEU A 215 9.29 5.18 22.74
CA LEU A 215 8.16 5.86 22.08
C LEU A 215 7.87 7.28 22.63
N HIS A 216 8.17 7.54 23.91
CA HIS A 216 7.96 8.86 24.50
C HIS A 216 8.92 9.92 23.93
N GLU A 217 10.12 9.55 23.48
CA GLU A 217 11.06 10.47 22.82
C GLU A 217 10.64 10.77 21.38
N LEU A 218 9.85 9.88 20.76
CA LEU A 218 9.34 10.04 19.40
C LEU A 218 8.17 11.04 19.31
N SER A 219 7.62 11.47 20.45
CA SER A 219 6.51 12.43 20.51
C SER A 219 6.82 13.79 19.88
N ASN A 220 8.11 14.17 19.81
CA ASN A 220 8.57 15.37 19.14
C ASN A 220 8.75 15.22 17.62
N THR A 221 8.63 13.98 17.10
CA THR A 221 8.75 13.69 15.66
C THR A 221 7.35 13.74 15.03
N ALA A 222 7.22 14.40 13.88
CA ALA A 222 5.96 14.45 13.13
C ALA A 222 5.63 13.08 12.53
N ILE A 223 5.01 12.19 13.31
CA ILE A 223 4.63 10.83 12.89
C ILE A 223 3.15 10.80 12.54
N SER A 224 2.82 10.25 11.36
CA SER A 224 1.43 10.01 10.95
C SER A 224 0.72 9.10 11.96
N PRO A 225 -0.58 9.33 12.26
CA PRO A 225 -1.35 8.44 13.14
C PRO A 225 -1.31 6.97 12.71
N ARG A 226 -1.24 6.69 11.40
CA ARG A 226 -1.11 5.31 10.88
C ARG A 226 0.26 4.69 11.20
N ALA A 227 1.32 5.47 11.07
CA ALA A 227 2.66 5.04 11.46
C ALA A 227 2.79 4.87 12.97
N ALA A 228 2.19 5.76 13.77
CA ALA A 228 2.13 5.63 15.23
C ALA A 228 1.38 4.37 15.67
N PHE A 229 0.31 4.00 14.95
CA PHE A 229 -0.39 2.75 15.16
C PHE A 229 0.50 1.54 14.88
N LEU A 230 1.28 1.52 13.79
CA LEU A 230 2.24 0.45 13.54
C LEU A 230 3.31 0.37 14.64
N LEU A 231 3.84 1.51 15.08
CA LEU A 231 4.79 1.57 16.20
C LEU A 231 4.22 0.97 17.50
N SER A 232 2.92 1.13 17.75
CA SER A 232 2.26 0.52 18.92
C SER A 232 2.24 -1.01 18.89
N ARG A 233 2.44 -1.62 17.72
CA ARG A 233 2.52 -3.08 17.54
C ARG A 233 3.95 -3.61 17.54
N ILE A 234 4.95 -2.72 17.53
CA ILE A 234 6.36 -3.10 17.57
C ILE A 234 6.75 -3.23 19.04
N ASP A 235 6.45 -4.39 19.61
CA ASP A 235 6.80 -4.80 20.96
C ASP A 235 8.13 -5.57 21.03
N GLY A 236 8.72 -5.88 19.86
CA GLY A 236 9.93 -6.68 19.70
C GLY A 236 9.68 -8.20 19.71
N VAL A 237 8.42 -8.64 19.75
CA VAL A 237 8.03 -10.05 19.68
C VAL A 237 7.46 -10.39 18.30
N LEU A 238 6.63 -9.49 17.75
CA LEU A 238 6.04 -9.69 16.44
C LEU A 238 7.07 -9.50 15.31
N SER A 239 7.03 -10.40 14.33
CA SER A 239 7.77 -10.27 13.07
C SER A 239 7.18 -9.19 12.15
N LEU A 240 7.94 -8.72 11.17
CA LEU A 240 7.42 -7.77 10.17
C LEU A 240 6.18 -8.30 9.45
N ASP A 241 6.16 -9.60 9.10
CA ASP A 241 5.00 -10.22 8.44
C ASP A 241 3.75 -10.22 9.34
N GLU A 242 3.91 -10.58 10.62
CA GLU A 242 2.81 -10.53 11.58
C GLU A 242 2.30 -9.11 11.79
N ILE A 243 3.22 -8.12 11.89
CA ILE A 243 2.85 -6.70 12.01
C ILE A 243 2.03 -6.25 10.79
N LEU A 244 2.43 -6.65 9.58
CA LEU A 244 1.68 -6.36 8.36
C LEU A 244 0.26 -6.94 8.44
N ASP A 245 0.11 -8.16 8.94
CA ASP A 245 -1.17 -8.86 9.03
C ASP A 245 -2.10 -8.30 10.11
N VAL A 246 -1.58 -7.94 11.30
CA VAL A 246 -2.39 -7.37 12.39
C VAL A 246 -2.61 -5.85 12.30
N SER A 247 -2.03 -5.20 11.28
CA SER A 247 -2.12 -3.75 11.08
C SER A 247 -3.53 -3.25 10.73
N GLY A 248 -4.37 -4.11 10.14
CA GLY A 248 -5.71 -3.73 9.67
C GLY A 248 -5.73 -2.69 8.55
N MET A 249 -4.58 -2.33 7.96
CA MET A 249 -4.47 -1.40 6.84
C MET A 249 -4.09 -2.14 5.54
N PRO A 250 -4.29 -1.54 4.35
CA PRO A 250 -3.87 -2.15 3.10
C PRO A 250 -2.37 -2.48 3.14
N ARG A 251 -2.00 -3.71 2.75
CA ARG A 251 -0.63 -4.21 2.88
C ARG A 251 0.42 -3.27 2.24
N LEU A 252 0.08 -2.65 1.11
CA LEU A 252 0.94 -1.66 0.43
C LEU A 252 1.20 -0.41 1.29
N GLU A 253 0.16 0.10 1.97
CA GLU A 253 0.31 1.23 2.88
C GLU A 253 1.14 0.85 4.10
N ALA A 254 0.94 -0.35 4.65
CA ALA A 254 1.73 -0.85 5.77
C ALA A 254 3.22 -0.96 5.41
N TYR A 255 3.53 -1.52 4.24
CA TYR A 255 4.89 -1.55 3.68
C TYR A 255 5.50 -0.16 3.59
N ARG A 256 4.77 0.78 3.00
CA ARG A 256 5.21 2.17 2.84
C ARG A 256 5.58 2.81 4.18
N TYR A 257 4.73 2.70 5.20
CA TYR A 257 5.01 3.28 6.51
C TYR A 257 6.16 2.58 7.23
N LEU A 258 6.27 1.25 7.15
CA LEU A 258 7.40 0.53 7.74
C LEU A 258 8.73 0.98 7.11
N CYS A 259 8.80 1.07 5.78
CA CYS A 259 10.01 1.52 5.09
C CYS A 259 10.41 2.94 5.51
N GLN A 260 9.44 3.87 5.61
CA GLN A 260 9.68 5.22 6.11
C GLN A 260 10.24 5.24 7.54
N LEU A 261 9.76 4.35 8.42
CA LEU A 261 10.25 4.27 9.80
C LEU A 261 11.70 3.74 9.87
N PHE A 262 12.08 2.83 8.98
CA PHE A 262 13.47 2.37 8.83
C PHE A 262 14.38 3.44 8.24
N LEU A 263 13.96 4.15 7.17
CA LEU A 263 14.73 5.24 6.57
C LEU A 263 15.03 6.37 7.57
N ARG A 264 14.07 6.67 8.45
CA ARG A 264 14.24 7.67 9.52
C ARG A 264 15.07 7.17 10.71
N GLY A 265 15.51 5.90 10.69
CA GLY A 265 16.27 5.27 11.76
C GLY A 265 15.47 5.06 13.06
N ILE A 266 14.14 5.14 13.00
CA ILE A 266 13.26 4.90 14.16
C ILE A 266 13.21 3.40 14.48
N LEU A 267 13.23 2.57 13.43
CA LEU A 267 13.31 1.11 13.52
C LEU A 267 14.69 0.60 13.11
N ARG A 268 15.08 -0.54 13.67
CA ARG A 268 16.31 -1.27 13.33
C ARG A 268 16.07 -2.76 13.18
#